data_AF-A0A1G7HJF2-F1
#
_entry.id   AF-A0A1G7HJF2-F1
#
_cell.length_a   1.000
_cell.length_b   1.000
_cell.length_c   1.000
_cell.angle_alpha   90.00
_cell.angle_beta   90.00
_cell.angle_gamma   90.00
#
_symmetry.space_group_name_H-M   'P 1'
#
loop_
_entity.id
_entity.type
_entity.pdbx_description
1 polymer ?
#
loop_
_entity_poly.entity_id
_entity_poly.type
_entity_poly.pdbx_seq_one_letter_code
_entity_poly.pdbx_strand_id
1 'polypeptide(L)'
;MTQFEKQEHRFEIDVCEFKYNGKSFFIGDSYEKILSIFGEHKDELFLSEKYSYYRFEYDDIKLTFLLSEPGKKLTTLNLALDRRFTGDVAPPFEIILLRKIPYKLGNSVNEFMELSDLNHDKLKHTQHSFSFIELEKCSINENETIFTVLDSNPVYKNIGGGHMTIRGAFDPESTGPIKGLKVGISAH
;
A
#
# COMPACT_ATOMS: atom_id res chain seq x y z
N MET A 1 -13.93 17.65 -14.52
CA MET A 1 -13.25 17.47 -13.24
C MET A 1 -13.70 16.15 -12.63
N THR A 2 -12.80 15.18 -12.47
CA THR A 2 -13.11 13.83 -11.96
C THR A 2 -13.42 13.85 -10.46
N GLN A 3 -14.02 12.77 -9.90
CA GLN A 3 -14.26 12.67 -8.45
C GLN A 3 -12.96 12.74 -7.65
N PHE A 4 -11.88 12.14 -8.18
CA PHE A 4 -10.54 12.22 -7.62
C PHE A 4 -10.01 13.67 -7.56
N GLU A 5 -10.19 14.46 -8.61
CA GLU A 5 -9.73 15.86 -8.63
C GLU A 5 -10.44 16.76 -7.61
N LYS A 6 -11.65 16.40 -7.17
CA LYS A 6 -12.46 17.18 -6.23
C LYS A 6 -12.13 16.90 -4.76
N GLN A 7 -11.46 15.79 -4.44
CA GLN A 7 -11.15 15.43 -3.07
C GLN A 7 -9.95 16.25 -2.54
N GLU A 8 -9.95 16.51 -1.23
CA GLU A 8 -8.91 17.29 -0.55
C GLU A 8 -7.55 16.56 -0.50
N HIS A 9 -7.58 15.25 -0.30
CA HIS A 9 -6.38 14.40 -0.15
C HIS A 9 -6.23 13.47 -1.35
N ARG A 10 -5.36 13.80 -2.31
CA ARG A 10 -5.15 13.05 -3.55
C ARG A 10 -3.87 12.24 -3.50
N PHE A 11 -3.99 10.92 -3.40
CA PHE A 11 -2.86 9.99 -3.47
C PHE A 11 -2.75 9.35 -4.85
N GLU A 12 -1.55 9.40 -5.41
CA GLU A 12 -1.17 8.66 -6.62
C GLU A 12 0.05 7.81 -6.28
N ILE A 13 -0.09 6.49 -6.37
CA ILE A 13 0.97 5.52 -6.05
C ILE A 13 1.33 4.79 -7.33
N ASP A 14 2.41 5.23 -7.97
CA ASP A 14 2.98 4.57 -9.15
C ASP A 14 4.13 3.62 -8.72
N VAL A 15 4.86 3.06 -9.67
CA VAL A 15 5.92 2.07 -9.38
C VAL A 15 7.10 2.71 -8.63
N CYS A 16 7.62 3.85 -9.10
CA CYS A 16 8.76 4.53 -8.46
C CYS A 16 8.39 5.89 -7.83
N GLU A 17 7.44 6.60 -8.45
CA GLU A 17 7.03 7.95 -8.05
C GLU A 17 5.69 7.89 -7.31
N PHE A 18 5.60 8.61 -6.20
CA PHE A 18 4.36 8.79 -5.46
C PHE A 18 4.01 10.26 -5.43
N LYS A 19 2.72 10.57 -5.40
CA LYS A 19 2.24 11.95 -5.30
C LYS A 19 1.20 12.08 -4.21
N TYR A 20 1.30 13.19 -3.50
CA TYR A 20 0.27 13.65 -2.59
C TYR A 20 -0.10 15.09 -2.94
N ASN A 21 -1.36 15.31 -3.29
CA ASN A 21 -1.87 16.60 -3.76
C ASN A 21 -1.02 17.22 -4.89
N GLY A 22 -0.48 16.38 -5.77
CA GLY A 22 0.36 16.76 -6.91
C GLY A 22 1.84 16.99 -6.59
N LYS A 23 2.26 16.92 -5.32
CA LYS A 23 3.67 16.99 -4.93
C LYS A 23 4.28 15.59 -4.94
N SER A 24 5.39 15.43 -5.67
CA SER A 24 6.08 14.15 -5.81
C SER A 24 7.03 13.82 -4.66
N PHE A 25 7.08 12.55 -4.29
CA PHE A 25 8.04 11.97 -3.36
C PHE A 25 8.39 10.53 -3.76
N PHE A 26 9.50 10.03 -3.25
CA PHE A 26 10.12 8.76 -3.64
C PHE A 26 10.61 8.00 -2.40
N ILE A 27 10.74 6.68 -2.52
CA ILE A 27 11.56 5.92 -1.57
C ILE A 27 12.99 6.48 -1.63
N GLY A 28 13.60 6.71 -0.47
CA GLY A 28 14.92 7.31 -0.30
C GLY A 28 14.90 8.82 -0.03
N ASP A 29 13.77 9.49 -0.21
CA ASP A 29 13.63 10.92 0.13
C ASP A 29 13.89 11.17 1.62
N SER A 30 14.47 12.33 1.93
CA SER A 30 14.77 12.71 3.30
C SER A 30 13.51 13.05 4.09
N TYR A 31 13.60 12.91 5.41
CA TYR A 31 12.54 13.31 6.33
C TYR A 31 12.06 14.75 6.11
N GLU A 32 12.95 15.71 5.89
CA GLU A 32 12.59 17.12 5.68
C GLU A 32 11.74 17.31 4.43
N LYS A 33 12.04 16.56 3.36
CA LYS A 33 11.23 16.59 2.14
C LYS A 33 9.84 16.03 2.41
N ILE A 34 9.74 14.92 3.13
CA ILE A 34 8.44 14.34 3.53
C ILE A 34 7.64 15.33 4.38
N LEU A 35 8.27 15.95 5.38
CA LEU A 35 7.66 16.98 6.22
C LEU A 35 7.13 18.18 5.40
N SER A 36 7.85 18.60 4.36
CA SER A 36 7.41 19.70 3.47
C SER A 36 6.17 19.38 2.62
N ILE A 37 5.87 18.10 2.45
CA ILE A 37 4.73 17.62 1.65
C ILE A 37 3.53 17.36 2.54
N PHE A 38 3.73 16.69 3.68
CA PHE A 38 2.66 16.20 4.55
C PHE A 38 2.42 17.06 5.79
N GLY A 39 3.32 17.99 6.12
CA GLY A 39 3.28 18.76 7.36
C GLY A 39 3.80 17.94 8.55
N GLU A 40 3.52 18.41 9.76
CA GLU A 40 3.92 17.72 10.99
C GLU A 40 3.15 16.42 11.18
N HIS A 41 3.89 15.35 11.49
CA HIS A 41 3.32 14.07 11.91
C HIS A 41 2.74 14.19 13.33
N LYS A 42 1.83 13.28 13.70
CA LYS A 42 1.25 13.29 15.05
C LYS A 42 2.13 12.60 16.09
N ASP A 43 2.69 11.46 15.70
CA ASP A 43 3.52 10.62 16.57
C ASP A 43 4.83 10.24 15.89
N GLU A 44 5.92 10.19 16.66
CA GLU A 44 7.21 9.63 16.28
C GLU A 44 7.55 8.50 17.25
N LEU A 45 7.74 7.29 16.72
CA LEU A 45 8.14 6.13 17.51
C LEU A 45 9.46 5.57 16.96
N PHE A 46 10.49 5.51 17.81
CA PHE A 46 11.71 4.79 17.51
C PHE A 46 11.47 3.29 17.69
N LEU A 47 11.51 2.53 16.59
CA LEU A 47 11.04 1.14 16.59
C LEU A 47 12.11 0.12 16.98
N SER A 48 13.39 0.39 16.70
CA SER A 48 14.45 -0.59 16.93
C SER A 48 15.85 0.00 16.83
N GLU A 49 16.73 -0.29 17.79
CA GLU A 49 18.17 -0.05 17.68
C GLU A 49 18.86 -0.96 16.65
N LYS A 50 18.26 -2.14 16.37
CA LYS A 50 18.87 -3.16 15.49
C LYS A 50 18.70 -2.83 14.01
N TYR A 51 17.61 -2.16 13.65
CA TYR A 51 17.32 -1.78 12.27
C TYR A 51 17.24 -0.26 12.06
N SER A 52 17.33 0.50 13.15
CA SER A 52 17.36 1.96 13.21
C SER A 52 16.30 2.64 12.33
N TYR A 53 15.03 2.31 12.59
CA TYR A 53 13.89 2.91 11.91
C TYR A 53 13.08 3.84 12.81
N TYR A 54 12.63 4.95 12.23
CA TYR A 54 11.60 5.81 12.80
C TYR A 54 10.27 5.54 12.13
N ARG A 55 9.21 5.44 12.95
CA ARG A 55 7.82 5.40 12.48
C ARG A 55 7.18 6.76 12.69
N PHE A 56 6.62 7.30 11.61
CA PHE A 56 5.86 8.54 11.63
C PHE A 56 4.43 8.27 11.21
N GLU A 57 3.48 8.72 12.03
CA GLU A 57 2.05 8.49 11.81
C GLU A 57 1.30 9.79 11.50
N TYR A 58 0.49 9.75 10.45
CA TYR A 58 -0.42 10.81 10.02
C TYR A 58 -1.85 10.25 10.08
N ASP A 59 -2.45 10.26 11.28
CA ASP A 59 -3.74 9.60 11.53
C ASP A 59 -4.92 10.20 10.78
N ASP A 60 -4.84 11.50 10.50
CA ASP A 60 -5.84 12.24 9.75
C ASP A 60 -6.00 11.69 8.33
N ILE A 61 -4.87 11.32 7.70
CA ILE A 61 -4.82 10.74 6.35
C ILE A 61 -4.51 9.24 6.34
N LYS A 62 -4.47 8.61 7.51
CA LYS A 62 -4.26 7.16 7.71
C LYS A 62 -3.00 6.64 7.03
N LEU A 63 -1.91 7.39 7.18
CA LEU A 63 -0.62 7.13 6.55
C LEU A 63 0.46 6.88 7.60
N THR A 64 1.35 5.93 7.32
CA THR A 64 2.53 5.65 8.14
C THR A 64 3.77 5.59 7.26
N PHE A 65 4.83 6.27 7.67
CA PHE A 65 6.15 6.12 7.07
C PHE A 65 7.12 5.38 8.00
N LEU A 66 8.01 4.58 7.41
CA LEU A 66 9.22 4.10 8.05
C LEU A 66 10.44 4.77 7.41
N LEU A 67 11.33 5.30 8.23
CA LEU A 67 12.54 6.00 7.80
C LEU A 67 13.78 5.34 8.39
N SER A 68 14.81 5.08 7.59
CA SER A 68 16.06 4.44 8.01
C SER A 68 17.08 5.42 8.57
N GLU A 69 17.98 4.92 9.43
CA GLU A 69 19.25 5.58 9.78
C GLU A 69 20.46 4.94 9.05
N PRO A 70 21.58 5.68 8.88
CA PRO A 70 21.73 7.10 9.18
C PRO A 70 20.96 8.01 8.21
N GLY A 71 20.38 9.10 8.71
CA GLY A 71 19.90 10.23 7.89
C GLY A 71 18.41 10.23 7.53
N LYS A 72 17.59 9.46 8.26
CA LYS A 72 16.11 9.41 8.15
C LYS A 72 15.62 9.48 6.70
N LYS A 73 15.92 8.44 5.92
CA LYS A 73 15.42 8.30 4.54
C LYS A 73 14.19 7.42 4.49
N LEU A 74 13.18 7.81 3.71
CA LEU A 74 11.95 7.03 3.53
C LEU A 74 12.28 5.63 2.97
N THR A 75 11.90 4.57 3.69
CA THR A 75 12.07 3.19 3.24
C THR A 75 10.77 2.46 3.05
N THR A 76 9.70 2.88 3.73
CA THR A 76 8.38 2.27 3.60
C THR A 76 7.27 3.29 3.77
N LEU A 77 6.26 3.16 2.93
CA LEU A 77 4.97 3.82 3.00
C LEU A 77 3.91 2.76 3.30
N ASN A 78 3.08 2.96 4.31
CA ASN A 78 1.86 2.19 4.53
C ASN A 78 0.66 3.14 4.52
N LEU A 79 -0.34 2.84 3.69
CA LEU A 79 -1.58 3.60 3.59
C LEU A 79 -2.74 2.66 3.95
N ALA A 80 -3.55 3.03 4.95
CA ALA A 80 -4.76 2.27 5.27
C ALA A 80 -5.92 2.71 4.37
N LEU A 81 -6.61 1.72 3.80
CA LEU A 81 -7.67 1.89 2.81
C LEU A 81 -9.05 1.38 3.28
N ASP A 82 -9.10 0.63 4.38
CA ASP A 82 -10.36 0.20 5.01
C ASP A 82 -10.68 1.06 6.25
N ARG A 83 -11.96 1.44 6.36
CA ARG A 83 -12.59 2.10 7.51
C ARG A 83 -12.44 1.31 8.81
N ARG A 84 -12.25 -0.02 8.73
CA ARG A 84 -12.24 -0.90 9.90
C ARG A 84 -10.88 -1.03 10.60
N PHE A 85 -9.78 -0.55 10.00
CA PHE A 85 -8.44 -0.89 10.49
C PHE A 85 -7.93 0.00 11.64
N THR A 86 -8.57 1.14 11.93
CA THR A 86 -8.04 2.12 12.93
C THR A 86 -9.10 2.87 13.76
N GLY A 87 -10.31 2.33 13.90
CA GLY A 87 -11.41 3.00 14.62
C GLY A 87 -12.37 3.75 13.68
N ASP A 88 -13.53 4.16 14.20
CA ASP A 88 -14.77 4.55 13.50
C ASP A 88 -14.69 5.70 12.47
N VAL A 89 -13.50 6.21 12.15
CA VAL A 89 -13.30 7.32 11.22
C VAL A 89 -12.78 6.80 9.89
N ALA A 90 -13.59 6.98 8.84
CA ALA A 90 -13.21 6.63 7.48
C ALA A 90 -11.97 7.42 7.00
N PRO A 91 -11.14 6.85 6.10
CA PRO A 91 -10.09 7.62 5.44
C PRO A 91 -10.67 8.88 4.77
N PRO A 92 -9.95 10.01 4.75
CA PRO A 92 -10.47 11.30 4.25
C PRO A 92 -10.43 11.40 2.71
N PHE A 93 -10.40 10.26 2.02
CA PHE A 93 -10.40 10.12 0.58
C PHE A 93 -11.24 8.91 0.17
N GLU A 94 -11.83 8.95 -1.02
CA GLU A 94 -12.66 7.85 -1.55
C GLU A 94 -12.00 7.11 -2.70
N ILE A 95 -11.10 7.78 -3.42
CA ILE A 95 -10.40 7.26 -4.58
C ILE A 95 -8.90 7.52 -4.42
N ILE A 96 -8.06 6.55 -4.78
CA ILE A 96 -6.63 6.78 -5.01
C ILE A 96 -6.29 6.33 -6.43
N LEU A 97 -5.23 6.87 -7.01
CA LEU A 97 -4.70 6.32 -8.26
C LEU A 97 -3.59 5.33 -7.92
N LEU A 98 -3.82 4.05 -8.17
CA LEU A 98 -2.81 3.01 -8.06
C LEU A 98 -2.33 2.66 -9.46
N ARG A 99 -1.06 2.92 -9.78
CA ARG A 99 -0.49 2.73 -11.12
C ARG A 99 -1.31 3.44 -12.20
N LYS A 100 -1.74 4.67 -11.90
CA LYS A 100 -2.61 5.52 -12.74
C LYS A 100 -4.03 4.97 -12.97
N ILE A 101 -4.39 3.87 -12.32
CA ILE A 101 -5.74 3.29 -12.36
C ILE A 101 -6.52 3.76 -11.12
N PRO A 102 -7.73 4.30 -11.28
CA PRO A 102 -8.54 4.72 -10.14
C PRO A 102 -9.01 3.51 -9.33
N TYR A 103 -8.57 3.43 -8.08
CA TYR A 103 -9.09 2.49 -7.08
C TYR A 103 -10.07 3.23 -6.17
N LYS A 104 -11.32 2.75 -6.12
CA LYS A 104 -12.32 3.22 -5.16
C LYS A 104 -12.25 2.39 -3.89
N LEU A 105 -12.25 3.05 -2.73
CA LEU A 105 -12.18 2.35 -1.45
C LEU A 105 -13.29 1.32 -1.28
N GLY A 106 -12.90 0.12 -0.85
CA GLY A 106 -13.79 -1.01 -0.63
C GLY A 106 -13.87 -1.97 -1.82
N ASN A 107 -13.35 -1.60 -2.99
CA ASN A 107 -13.24 -2.53 -4.11
C ASN A 107 -12.29 -3.70 -3.75
N SER A 108 -12.61 -4.88 -4.27
CA SER A 108 -11.75 -6.05 -4.26
C SER A 108 -10.57 -5.92 -5.21
N VAL A 109 -9.60 -6.84 -5.09
CA VAL A 109 -8.50 -6.93 -6.07
C VAL A 109 -9.07 -7.25 -7.45
N ASN A 110 -10.07 -8.11 -7.56
CA ASN A 110 -10.74 -8.42 -8.83
C ASN A 110 -11.40 -7.21 -9.47
N GLU A 111 -12.21 -6.45 -8.73
CA GLU A 111 -12.84 -5.22 -9.24
C GLU A 111 -11.80 -4.16 -9.64
N PHE A 112 -10.66 -4.09 -8.94
CA PHE A 112 -9.55 -3.24 -9.37
C PHE A 112 -8.88 -3.75 -10.65
N MET A 113 -8.70 -5.07 -10.79
CA MET A 113 -8.09 -5.68 -11.96
C MET A 113 -8.91 -5.44 -13.22
N GLU A 114 -10.24 -5.47 -13.14
CA GLU A 114 -11.16 -5.16 -14.25
C GLU A 114 -10.92 -3.76 -14.86
N LEU A 115 -10.34 -2.84 -14.09
CA LEU A 115 -10.02 -1.48 -14.51
C LEU A 115 -8.56 -1.33 -15.02
N SER A 116 -7.81 -2.43 -15.08
CA SER A 116 -6.37 -2.45 -15.34
C SER A 116 -5.98 -3.53 -16.35
N ASP A 117 -4.69 -3.63 -16.68
CA ASP A 117 -4.13 -4.75 -17.44
C ASP A 117 -3.58 -5.88 -16.52
N LEU A 118 -3.88 -5.83 -15.22
CA LEU A 118 -3.42 -6.80 -14.22
C LEU A 118 -4.26 -8.08 -14.26
N ASN A 119 -3.64 -9.15 -13.79
CA ASN A 119 -4.30 -10.43 -13.55
C ASN A 119 -3.57 -11.17 -12.42
N HIS A 120 -4.10 -12.31 -12.00
CA HIS A 120 -3.48 -13.14 -10.95
C HIS A 120 -2.15 -13.78 -11.37
N ASP A 121 -1.77 -13.78 -12.64
CA ASP A 121 -0.42 -14.20 -13.07
C ASP A 121 0.63 -13.11 -12.82
N LYS A 122 0.22 -11.83 -12.82
CA LYS A 122 1.05 -10.66 -12.52
C LYS A 122 1.09 -10.31 -11.04
N LEU A 123 0.31 -10.99 -10.20
CA LEU A 123 0.22 -10.78 -8.76
C LEU A 123 0.58 -12.07 -8.01
N LYS A 124 1.64 -12.04 -7.19
CA LYS A 124 1.88 -13.11 -6.21
C LYS A 124 0.94 -12.89 -5.04
N HIS A 125 0.47 -13.96 -4.41
CA HIS A 125 -0.34 -13.81 -3.20
C HIS A 125 0.16 -14.71 -2.07
N THR A 126 -0.06 -14.24 -0.85
CA THR A 126 0.11 -15.03 0.39
C THR A 126 -1.26 -15.50 0.85
N GLN A 127 -1.45 -15.79 2.14
CA GLN A 127 -2.78 -16.02 2.70
C GLN A 127 -3.54 -14.73 3.04
N HIS A 128 -2.86 -13.58 3.01
CA HIS A 128 -3.39 -12.31 3.53
C HIS A 128 -3.18 -11.12 2.58
N SER A 129 -2.44 -11.30 1.49
CA SER A 129 -2.06 -10.18 0.64
C SER A 129 -1.78 -10.60 -0.79
N PHE A 130 -1.83 -9.61 -1.68
CA PHE A 130 -1.38 -9.68 -3.06
C PHE A 130 -0.20 -8.73 -3.24
N SER A 131 0.82 -9.15 -4.00
CA SER A 131 2.05 -8.40 -4.24
C SER A 131 2.30 -8.33 -5.73
N PHE A 132 2.63 -7.14 -6.21
CA PHE A 132 2.99 -6.96 -7.62
C PHE A 132 4.29 -7.69 -7.94
N ILE A 133 4.30 -8.45 -9.05
CA ILE A 133 5.49 -9.14 -9.55
C ILE A 133 6.22 -8.19 -10.51
N GLU A 134 6.90 -7.18 -9.98
CA GLU A 134 7.69 -6.25 -10.80
C GLU A 134 9.00 -5.90 -10.12
N LEU A 135 9.86 -6.91 -9.94
CA LEU A 135 11.13 -6.77 -9.23
C LEU A 135 12.10 -5.79 -9.92
N GLU A 136 12.02 -5.61 -11.24
CA GLU A 136 13.07 -4.90 -12.00
C GLU A 136 12.76 -3.43 -12.34
N LYS A 137 11.53 -2.95 -12.15
CA LYS A 137 11.14 -1.62 -12.67
C LYS A 137 11.64 -0.44 -11.85
N CYS A 138 11.99 -0.65 -10.58
CA CYS A 138 12.44 0.41 -9.68
C CYS A 138 13.50 -0.10 -8.69
N SER A 139 14.71 -0.33 -9.18
CA SER A 139 15.87 -0.60 -8.33
C SER A 139 16.41 0.70 -7.73
N ILE A 140 16.60 0.71 -6.41
CA ILE A 140 17.28 1.81 -5.70
C ILE A 140 18.80 1.67 -5.87
N ASN A 141 19.27 0.43 -5.89
CA ASN A 141 20.63 0.03 -6.23
C ASN A 141 20.63 -1.43 -6.71
N GLU A 142 21.81 -2.00 -6.96
CA GLU A 142 21.97 -3.37 -7.49
C GLU A 142 21.29 -4.46 -6.65
N ASN A 143 21.07 -4.23 -5.35
CA ASN A 143 20.55 -5.22 -4.41
C ASN A 143 19.17 -4.88 -3.85
N GLU A 144 18.62 -3.69 -4.13
CA GLU A 144 17.41 -3.19 -3.50
C GLU A 144 16.38 -2.76 -4.53
N THR A 145 15.17 -3.32 -4.42
CA THR A 145 14.06 -3.07 -5.34
C THR A 145 12.82 -2.60 -4.59
N ILE A 146 12.07 -1.68 -5.19
CA ILE A 146 10.80 -1.24 -4.64
C ILE A 146 9.73 -2.30 -4.91
N PHE A 147 9.02 -2.70 -3.87
CA PHE A 147 7.88 -3.59 -3.97
C PHE A 147 6.59 -2.90 -3.55
N THR A 148 5.46 -3.37 -4.08
CA THR A 148 4.12 -2.92 -3.67
C THR A 148 3.29 -4.13 -3.25
N VAL A 149 2.64 -4.05 -2.08
CA VAL A 149 1.72 -5.05 -1.54
C VAL A 149 0.36 -4.42 -1.30
N LEU A 150 -0.67 -5.12 -1.75
CA LEU A 150 -2.07 -4.90 -1.47
C LEU A 150 -2.47 -5.83 -0.33
N ASP A 151 -2.84 -5.26 0.81
CA ASP A 151 -3.44 -6.02 1.91
C ASP A 151 -4.88 -6.36 1.54
N SER A 152 -5.10 -7.59 1.10
CA SER A 152 -6.40 -8.14 0.73
C SER A 152 -6.33 -9.65 0.88
N ASN A 153 -7.34 -10.22 1.51
CA ASN A 153 -7.43 -11.66 1.72
C ASN A 153 -7.83 -12.36 0.41
N PRO A 154 -7.01 -13.29 -0.11
CA PRO A 154 -7.44 -14.19 -1.17
C PRO A 154 -8.59 -15.09 -0.68
N VAL A 155 -9.50 -15.43 -1.58
CA VAL A 155 -10.58 -16.39 -1.30
C VAL A 155 -10.13 -17.76 -1.76
N TYR A 156 -10.44 -18.78 -0.98
CA TYR A 156 -10.12 -20.17 -1.30
C TYR A 156 -11.41 -20.96 -1.37
N LYS A 157 -11.48 -21.89 -2.32
CA LYS A 157 -12.56 -22.87 -2.37
C LYS A 157 -12.49 -23.74 -1.13
N ASN A 158 -13.65 -24.09 -0.57
CA ASN A 158 -13.71 -25.03 0.54
C ASN A 158 -13.89 -26.45 0.00
N ILE A 159 -13.21 -27.42 0.61
CA ILE A 159 -13.39 -28.85 0.33
C ILE A 159 -14.05 -29.48 1.56
N GLY A 160 -15.08 -30.30 1.35
CA GLY A 160 -15.84 -30.96 2.43
C GLY A 160 -17.05 -30.16 2.90
N GLY A 161 -17.41 -30.29 4.19
CA GLY A 161 -18.55 -29.60 4.81
C GLY A 161 -18.65 -29.84 6.33
N GLY A 162 -19.36 -28.94 7.03
CA GLY A 162 -19.53 -29.02 8.49
C GLY A 162 -18.19 -28.92 9.25
N HIS A 163 -18.00 -29.79 10.26
CA HIS A 163 -16.77 -29.85 11.06
C HIS A 163 -15.52 -30.31 10.29
N MET A 164 -15.68 -30.87 9.08
CA MET A 164 -14.57 -31.28 8.20
C MET A 164 -14.49 -30.39 6.97
N THR A 165 -14.41 -29.08 7.20
CA THR A 165 -14.14 -28.11 6.12
C THR A 165 -12.64 -27.84 6.08
N ILE A 166 -12.00 -28.16 4.95
CA ILE A 166 -10.57 -27.87 4.72
C ILE A 166 -10.43 -26.83 3.60
N ARG A 167 -9.36 -26.03 3.69
CA ARG A 167 -9.03 -25.03 2.65
C ARG A 167 -8.58 -25.75 1.38
N GLY A 168 -9.22 -25.45 0.27
CA GLY A 168 -8.88 -25.92 -1.07
C GLY A 168 -8.03 -24.92 -1.86
N ALA A 169 -8.10 -25.02 -3.18
CA ALA A 169 -7.36 -24.15 -4.09
C ALA A 169 -7.83 -22.68 -4.00
N PHE A 170 -6.92 -21.77 -4.33
CA PHE A 170 -7.24 -20.36 -4.52
C PHE A 170 -8.36 -20.20 -5.57
N ASP A 171 -9.29 -19.30 -5.30
CA ASP A 171 -10.37 -18.95 -6.22
C ASP A 171 -10.05 -17.60 -6.91
N PRO A 172 -9.56 -17.60 -8.16
CA PRO A 172 -9.16 -16.38 -8.83
C PRO A 172 -10.34 -15.45 -9.18
N GLU A 173 -11.57 -15.95 -9.15
CA GLU A 173 -12.78 -15.18 -9.46
C GLU A 173 -13.24 -14.31 -8.30
N SER A 174 -12.68 -14.49 -7.09
CA SER A 174 -13.14 -13.80 -5.90
C SER A 174 -11.99 -13.40 -4.99
N THR A 175 -11.98 -12.13 -4.56
CA THR A 175 -11.01 -11.60 -3.59
C THR A 175 -11.68 -10.68 -2.61
N GLY A 176 -11.07 -10.53 -1.43
CA GLY A 176 -11.51 -9.53 -0.46
C GLY A 176 -11.24 -8.09 -0.92
N PRO A 177 -11.83 -7.10 -0.23
CA PRO A 177 -11.52 -5.69 -0.44
C PRO A 177 -10.04 -5.40 -0.17
N ILE A 178 -9.46 -4.42 -0.87
CA ILE A 178 -8.12 -3.93 -0.56
C ILE A 178 -8.19 -3.01 0.66
N LYS A 179 -7.62 -3.47 1.77
CA LYS A 179 -7.66 -2.82 3.08
C LYS A 179 -6.49 -1.92 3.37
N GLY A 180 -5.39 -2.14 2.66
CA GLY A 180 -4.17 -1.37 2.85
C GLY A 180 -3.26 -1.51 1.64
N LEU A 181 -2.35 -0.56 1.53
CA LEU A 181 -1.30 -0.53 0.53
C LEU A 181 0.03 -0.32 1.25
N LYS A 182 0.99 -1.18 0.97
CA LYS A 182 2.36 -1.03 1.44
C LYS A 182 3.29 -0.91 0.25
N VAL A 183 4.15 0.09 0.28
CA VAL A 183 5.27 0.23 -0.65
C VAL A 183 6.55 0.27 0.17
N GLY A 184 7.57 -0.50 -0.20
CA GLY A 184 8.83 -0.52 0.53
C GLY A 184 9.97 -1.13 -0.25
N ILE A 185 11.09 -1.38 0.44
CA ILE A 185 12.32 -1.91 -0.15
C ILE A 185 12.46 -3.40 0.17
N SER A 186 12.71 -4.22 -0.85
CA SER A 186 13.15 -5.60 -0.71
C SER A 186 14.62 -5.68 -1.06
N ALA A 187 15.41 -6.30 -0.18
CA ALA A 187 16.79 -6.68 -0.48
C ALA A 187 16.82 -8.06 -1.14
N HIS A 188 17.72 -8.26 -2.11
CA HIS A 188 17.99 -9.53 -2.78
C HIS A 188 19.16 -10.27 -2.15
#